data_AF-A0A6I4RP17-F1
#
_entry.id   AF-A0A6I4RP17-F1
#
_cell.length_a   1.000
_cell.length_b   1.000
_cell.length_c   1.000
_cell.angle_alpha   90.00
_cell.angle_beta   90.00
_cell.angle_gamma   90.00
#
_symmetry.space_group_name_H-M   'P 1'
#
loop_
_entity.id
_entity.type
_entity.pdbx_description
1 polymer ?
#
loop_
_entity_poly.entity_id
_entity_poly.type
_entity_poly.pdbx_seq_one_letter_code
_entity_poly.pdbx_strand_id
1 'polypeptide(L)'
;MKKILSLSFIILSSLILGCATQPATTIDTTLNFTTPTTNTAGVYFYRYDGIDYAALATGIIKLHTTKPDIVVNGNKLAELNDREYFYLELPEGNHKVQFYDSKFSKSIEMDYFLEKGKNYFFRAHSENFTDIIAQVTDDNKILKAQSAIKTKLTQIHK
;
A
#
# COMPACT_ATOMS: atom_id res chain seq x y z
N MET A 1 8.43 10.77 -66.76
CA MET A 1 8.54 11.19 -65.35
C MET A 1 7.23 10.88 -64.63
N LYS A 2 7.31 10.62 -63.31
CA LYS A 2 6.27 10.22 -62.35
C LYS A 2 5.93 8.73 -62.28
N LYS A 3 6.76 8.00 -61.52
CA LYS A 3 6.45 6.70 -60.92
C LYS A 3 5.55 6.96 -59.71
N ILE A 4 4.38 6.31 -59.65
CA ILE A 4 3.47 6.39 -58.51
C ILE A 4 4.04 5.48 -57.43
N LEU A 5 4.36 6.10 -56.29
CA LEU A 5 5.02 5.51 -55.13
C LEU A 5 4.04 4.57 -54.40
N SER A 6 4.28 3.27 -54.49
CA SER A 6 3.68 2.28 -53.60
C SER A 6 4.44 2.28 -52.28
N LEU A 7 3.81 2.74 -51.19
CA LEU A 7 4.30 2.49 -49.84
C LEU A 7 3.11 2.38 -48.88
N SER A 8 2.45 1.23 -48.90
CA SER A 8 1.39 0.93 -47.93
C SER A 8 2.04 0.51 -46.61
N PHE A 9 1.95 1.41 -45.66
CA PHE A 9 2.29 1.29 -44.25
C PHE A 9 1.44 0.18 -43.60
N ILE A 10 2.04 -0.93 -43.17
CA ILE A 10 1.40 -1.86 -42.21
C ILE A 10 2.45 -2.21 -41.15
N ILE A 11 2.59 -1.32 -40.18
CA ILE A 11 3.20 -1.65 -38.88
C ILE A 11 2.01 -2.03 -38.00
N LEU A 12 1.65 -3.31 -38.02
CA LEU A 12 0.56 -3.82 -37.20
C LEU A 12 1.04 -3.86 -35.75
N SER A 13 0.52 -2.89 -35.00
CA SER A 13 0.68 -2.64 -33.57
C SER A 13 0.74 -3.90 -32.72
N SER A 14 1.94 -4.23 -32.26
CA SER A 14 2.16 -4.89 -30.98
C SER A 14 1.79 -3.92 -29.85
N LEU A 15 0.51 -3.83 -29.50
CA LEU A 15 0.08 -3.22 -28.24
C LEU A 15 -0.68 -4.25 -27.42
N ILE A 16 0.12 -5.06 -26.74
CA ILE A 16 0.04 -5.28 -25.28
C ILE A 16 -1.40 -5.34 -24.78
N LEU A 17 -1.92 -6.58 -24.74
CA LEU A 17 -3.00 -6.95 -23.83
C LEU A 17 -2.49 -6.72 -22.40
N GLY A 18 -2.65 -5.50 -21.89
CA GLY A 18 -2.54 -5.21 -20.47
C GLY A 18 -3.68 -5.93 -19.78
N CYS A 19 -3.45 -7.18 -19.39
CA CYS A 19 -4.30 -7.86 -18.42
C CYS A 19 -4.06 -7.16 -17.07
N ALA A 20 -4.69 -6.00 -16.88
CA ALA A 20 -4.81 -5.36 -15.58
C ALA A 20 -5.83 -6.17 -14.77
N THR A 21 -5.44 -7.39 -14.37
CA THR A 21 -6.11 -8.06 -13.26
C THR A 21 -5.81 -7.23 -12.03
N GLN A 22 -6.79 -6.42 -11.61
CA GLN A 22 -6.82 -5.80 -10.30
C GLN A 22 -6.52 -6.92 -9.28
N PRO A 23 -5.43 -6.85 -8.51
CA PRO A 23 -5.18 -7.86 -7.48
C PRO A 23 -6.38 -7.91 -6.55
N ALA A 24 -6.78 -9.11 -6.12
CA ALA A 24 -7.93 -9.31 -5.25
C ALA A 24 -7.78 -8.47 -3.98
N THR A 25 -8.49 -7.34 -3.92
CA THR A 25 -8.44 -6.41 -2.79
C THR A 25 -9.41 -6.88 -1.73
N THR A 26 -8.89 -7.56 -0.72
CA THR A 26 -9.63 -7.83 0.51
C THR A 26 -9.01 -6.96 1.58
N ILE A 27 -9.81 -6.10 2.23
CA ILE A 27 -9.46 -5.61 3.56
C ILE A 27 -9.58 -6.84 4.45
N ASP A 28 -8.49 -7.59 4.53
CA ASP A 28 -8.38 -8.67 5.47
C ASP A 28 -8.43 -8.05 6.87
N THR A 29 -9.11 -8.70 7.81
CA THR A 29 -9.19 -8.29 9.22
C THR A 29 -8.60 -9.36 10.14
N THR A 30 -8.12 -10.48 9.58
CA THR A 30 -7.71 -11.68 10.33
C THR A 30 -6.27 -11.64 10.84
N LEU A 31 -5.47 -10.64 10.42
CA LEU A 31 -4.10 -10.38 10.84
C LEU A 31 -3.12 -11.56 10.68
N ASN A 32 -3.49 -12.66 10.05
CA ASN A 32 -2.58 -13.77 9.80
C ASN A 32 -1.78 -13.46 8.53
N PHE A 33 -0.46 -13.30 8.64
CA PHE A 33 0.36 -13.12 7.44
C PHE A 33 0.31 -14.39 6.60
N THR A 34 -0.31 -14.28 5.44
CA THR A 34 -0.41 -15.34 4.45
C THR A 34 0.93 -15.51 3.74
N THR A 35 1.25 -16.75 3.41
CA THR A 35 2.26 -17.05 2.41
C THR A 35 1.72 -16.60 1.06
N PRO A 36 2.48 -15.81 0.27
CA PRO A 36 2.02 -15.37 -1.05
C PRO A 36 1.73 -16.53 -1.97
N THR A 37 0.80 -16.35 -2.91
CA THR A 37 0.56 -17.34 -3.96
C THR A 37 1.80 -17.56 -4.84
N THR A 38 1.77 -18.63 -5.65
CA THR A 38 2.92 -19.00 -6.48
C THR A 38 3.25 -17.88 -7.47
N ASN A 39 4.52 -17.46 -7.47
CA ASN A 39 5.08 -16.37 -8.30
C ASN A 39 4.67 -14.94 -7.92
N THR A 40 4.13 -14.72 -6.72
CA THR A 40 3.85 -13.36 -6.21
C THR A 40 4.65 -13.05 -4.95
N ALA A 41 4.77 -11.77 -4.64
CA ALA A 41 5.19 -11.25 -3.36
C ALA A 41 3.96 -10.73 -2.59
N GLY A 42 3.90 -10.97 -1.29
CA GLY A 42 2.88 -10.41 -0.43
C GLY A 42 3.29 -9.03 0.04
N VAL A 43 2.39 -8.06 -0.06
CA VAL A 43 2.65 -6.69 0.38
C VAL A 43 1.60 -6.24 1.37
N TYR A 44 2.08 -5.94 2.57
CA TYR A 44 1.29 -5.46 3.69
C TYR A 44 1.52 -3.96 3.87
N PHE A 45 0.42 -3.24 3.83
CA PHE A 45 0.36 -1.83 4.15
C PHE A 45 -0.41 -1.69 5.46
N TYR A 46 0.15 -1.03 6.46
CA TYR A 46 -0.56 -0.80 7.72
C TYR A 46 -0.27 0.58 8.27
N ARG A 47 -1.26 1.16 8.96
CA ARG A 47 -1.06 2.41 9.68
C ARG A 47 -1.09 2.13 11.17
N TYR A 48 -0.07 2.63 11.85
CA TYR A 48 -0.01 2.59 13.29
C TYR A 48 0.71 3.81 13.82
N ASP A 49 -0.04 4.76 14.35
CA ASP A 49 0.51 6.04 14.85
C ASP A 49 1.18 5.89 16.23
N GLY A 50 0.99 4.75 16.92
CA GLY A 50 1.61 4.49 18.22
C GLY A 50 1.09 5.39 19.35
N ILE A 51 -0.05 6.04 19.14
CA ILE A 51 -0.60 7.04 20.07
C ILE A 51 -1.27 6.37 21.27
N ASP A 52 -1.04 6.97 22.43
CA ASP A 52 -1.81 6.71 23.64
C ASP A 52 -3.17 7.42 23.53
N TYR A 53 -4.21 6.63 23.32
CA TYR A 53 -5.57 7.14 23.15
C TYR A 53 -6.15 7.73 24.44
N ALA A 54 -5.62 7.36 25.62
CA ALA A 54 -6.01 8.01 26.88
C ALA A 54 -5.49 9.44 26.92
N ALA A 55 -4.25 9.67 26.48
CA ALA A 55 -3.68 11.02 26.36
C ALA A 55 -4.27 11.83 25.20
N LEU A 56 -4.77 11.17 24.15
CA LEU A 56 -5.58 11.81 23.09
C LEU A 56 -6.94 12.27 23.64
N ALA A 57 -7.61 11.45 24.45
CA ALA A 57 -8.92 11.75 25.03
C ALA A 57 -8.88 12.93 26.02
N THR A 58 -7.75 13.15 26.69
CA THR A 58 -7.53 14.31 27.57
C THR A 58 -7.14 15.58 26.82
N GLY A 59 -6.90 15.49 25.51
CA GLY A 59 -6.47 16.62 24.67
C GLY A 59 -5.00 17.04 24.86
N ILE A 60 -4.21 16.28 25.63
CA ILE A 60 -2.77 16.50 25.83
C ILE A 60 -2.03 16.25 24.51
N ILE A 61 -2.47 15.24 23.76
CA ILE A 61 -1.98 14.90 22.43
C ILE A 61 -3.05 15.28 21.42
N LYS A 62 -2.66 15.96 20.34
CA LYS A 62 -3.53 16.17 19.17
C LYS A 62 -3.10 15.21 18.08
N LEU A 63 -3.96 14.26 17.72
CA LEU A 63 -3.71 13.36 16.61
C LEU A 63 -4.10 14.01 15.29
N HIS A 64 -3.20 13.92 14.33
CA HIS A 64 -3.47 14.30 12.95
C HIS A 64 -4.15 13.14 12.21
N THR A 65 -5.46 13.26 11.99
CA THR A 65 -6.28 12.24 11.31
C THR A 65 -6.34 12.50 9.81
N THR A 66 -5.21 12.32 9.14
CA THR A 66 -5.21 12.08 7.69
C THR A 66 -5.41 10.60 7.45
N LYS A 67 -5.75 10.25 6.21
CA LYS A 67 -5.94 8.86 5.80
C LYS A 67 -5.22 8.73 4.46
N PRO A 68 -3.96 8.29 4.46
CA PRO A 68 -3.19 8.24 3.23
C PRO A 68 -3.80 7.20 2.29
N ASP A 69 -3.90 7.58 1.03
CA ASP A 69 -4.20 6.68 -0.07
C ASP A 69 -2.98 5.82 -0.36
N ILE A 70 -3.18 4.51 -0.50
CA ILE A 70 -2.19 3.57 -0.99
C ILE A 70 -2.31 3.52 -2.51
N VAL A 71 -1.24 3.90 -3.19
CA VAL A 71 -1.14 3.91 -4.64
C VAL A 71 -0.01 2.98 -5.05
N VAL A 72 -0.27 2.01 -5.91
CA VAL A 72 0.75 1.09 -6.43
C VAL A 72 0.75 1.15 -7.94
N ASN A 73 1.92 1.39 -8.54
CA ASN A 73 2.10 1.55 -9.98
C ASN A 73 1.11 2.57 -10.60
N GLY A 74 0.85 3.66 -9.87
CA GLY A 74 -0.08 4.72 -10.29
C GLY A 74 -1.56 4.43 -10.04
N ASN A 75 -1.92 3.25 -9.51
CA ASN A 75 -3.31 2.89 -9.23
C ASN A 75 -3.61 3.05 -7.74
N LYS A 76 -4.59 3.87 -7.38
CA LYS A 76 -5.12 3.95 -6.01
C LYS A 76 -5.82 2.63 -5.68
N LEU A 77 -5.39 1.99 -4.59
CA LEU A 77 -5.89 0.70 -4.15
C LEU A 77 -6.80 0.81 -2.94
N ALA A 78 -6.42 1.63 -1.96
CA ALA A 78 -7.15 1.76 -0.70
C ALA A 78 -6.81 3.09 -0.02
N GLU A 79 -7.60 3.44 0.99
CA GLU A 79 -7.34 4.53 1.93
C GLU A 79 -7.13 3.90 3.31
N LEU A 80 -6.10 4.32 4.04
CA LEU A 80 -5.63 3.62 5.25
C LEU A 80 -5.85 4.44 6.52
N ASN A 81 -6.77 4.03 7.40
CA ASN A 81 -6.98 4.70 8.70
C ASN A 81 -5.99 4.20 9.77
N ASP A 82 -5.82 4.94 10.88
CA ASP A 82 -5.00 4.45 11.99
C ASP A 82 -5.51 3.11 12.53
N ARG A 83 -4.56 2.20 12.80
CA ARG A 83 -4.80 0.82 13.20
C ARG A 83 -5.67 0.06 12.21
N GLU A 84 -5.41 0.26 10.92
CA GLU A 84 -5.89 -0.62 9.86
C GLU A 84 -4.72 -1.23 9.11
N TYR A 85 -5.02 -2.30 8.37
CA TYR A 85 -4.10 -2.89 7.44
C TYR A 85 -4.81 -3.19 6.12
N PHE A 86 -3.99 -3.27 5.09
CA PHE A 86 -4.37 -3.59 3.73
C PHE A 86 -3.31 -4.54 3.18
N TYR A 87 -3.76 -5.57 2.48
CA TYR A 87 -2.91 -6.59 1.90
C TYR A 87 -3.22 -6.76 0.42
N LEU A 88 -2.18 -6.95 -0.37
CA LEU A 88 -2.29 -7.43 -1.73
C LEU A 88 -1.10 -8.31 -2.10
N GLU A 89 -1.24 -9.02 -3.20
CA GLU A 89 -0.14 -9.70 -3.85
C GLU A 89 0.26 -8.97 -5.13
N LEU A 90 1.56 -8.87 -5.36
CA LEU A 90 2.15 -8.28 -6.55
C LEU A 90 3.07 -9.29 -7.24
N PRO A 91 3.20 -9.25 -8.57
CA PRO A 91 4.17 -10.08 -9.28
C PRO A 91 5.61 -9.75 -8.83
N GLU A 92 6.55 -10.65 -9.13
CA GLU A 92 7.98 -10.35 -8.99
C GLU A 92 8.41 -9.20 -9.91
N GLY A 93 9.23 -8.28 -9.41
CA GLY A 93 9.80 -7.18 -10.20
C GLY A 93 9.79 -5.83 -9.51
N ASN A 94 9.99 -4.77 -10.31
CA ASN A 94 9.99 -3.39 -9.82
C ASN A 94 8.56 -2.87 -9.67
N HIS A 95 8.25 -2.38 -8.49
CA HIS A 95 6.98 -1.75 -8.15
C HIS A 95 7.21 -0.38 -7.57
N LYS A 96 6.38 0.56 -8.01
CA LYS A 96 6.30 1.90 -7.47
C LYS A 96 5.21 1.95 -6.42
N VAL A 97 5.59 2.22 -5.18
CA VAL A 97 4.68 2.36 -4.06
C VAL A 97 4.63 3.83 -3.69
N GLN A 98 3.43 4.39 -3.71
CA GLN A 98 3.16 5.76 -3.32
C GLN A 98 2.10 5.78 -2.23
N PHE A 99 2.30 6.69 -1.27
CA PHE A 99 1.26 7.07 -0.35
C PHE A 99 0.94 8.54 -0.56
N TYR A 100 -0.34 8.85 -0.64
CA TYR A 100 -0.81 10.18 -0.92
C TYR A 100 -1.76 10.67 0.16
N ASP A 101 -1.43 11.81 0.76
CA ASP A 101 -2.31 12.52 1.67
C ASP A 101 -3.03 13.64 0.91
N SER A 102 -4.31 13.39 0.62
CA SER A 102 -5.18 14.32 -0.12
C SER A 102 -5.40 15.65 0.61
N LYS A 103 -5.32 15.67 1.94
CA LYS A 103 -5.60 16.88 2.74
C LYS A 103 -4.45 17.89 2.68
N PHE A 104 -3.22 17.43 2.43
CA PHE A 104 -2.02 18.27 2.38
C PHE A 104 -1.31 18.24 1.03
N SER A 105 -1.84 17.50 0.06
CA SER A 105 -1.19 17.31 -1.25
C SER A 105 0.26 16.83 -1.11
N LYS A 106 0.52 16.00 -0.11
CA LYS A 106 1.84 15.39 0.12
C LYS A 106 1.83 13.97 -0.42
N SER A 107 2.88 13.61 -1.15
CA SER A 107 3.11 12.23 -1.57
C SER A 107 4.53 11.79 -1.24
N ILE A 108 4.66 10.56 -0.75
CA ILE A 108 5.95 9.87 -0.68
C ILE A 108 5.87 8.71 -1.66
N GLU A 109 6.85 8.64 -2.56
CA GLU A 109 6.97 7.60 -3.58
C GLU A 109 8.29 6.88 -3.41
N MET A 110 8.26 5.56 -3.55
CA MET A 110 9.41 4.68 -3.38
C MET A 110 9.34 3.53 -4.39
N ASP A 111 10.49 3.21 -4.99
CA ASP A 111 10.64 2.06 -5.87
C ASP A 111 11.15 0.84 -5.07
N TYR A 112 10.49 -0.30 -5.24
CA TYR A 112 10.83 -1.55 -4.58
C TYR A 112 10.96 -2.68 -5.59
N PHE A 113 12.01 -3.48 -5.45
CA PHE A 113 12.10 -4.77 -6.11
C PHE A 113 11.50 -5.84 -5.21
N LEU A 114 10.43 -6.47 -5.66
CA LEU A 114 9.72 -7.52 -4.93
C LEU A 114 10.12 -8.89 -5.46
N GLU A 115 10.55 -9.77 -4.57
CA GLU A 115 10.90 -11.16 -4.89
C GLU A 115 9.72 -12.09 -4.58
N LYS A 116 9.47 -13.04 -5.48
CA LYS A 116 8.42 -14.05 -5.29
C LYS A 116 8.62 -14.84 -4.01
N GLY A 117 7.50 -15.17 -3.35
CA GLY A 117 7.47 -15.92 -2.09
C GLY A 117 7.87 -15.12 -0.86
N LYS A 118 8.18 -13.82 -0.97
CA LYS A 118 8.51 -12.96 0.16
C LYS A 118 7.36 -12.04 0.55
N ASN A 119 7.30 -11.70 1.84
CA ASN A 119 6.38 -10.72 2.40
C ASN A 119 7.12 -9.41 2.69
N TYR A 120 6.51 -8.29 2.31
CA TYR A 120 7.02 -6.94 2.51
C TYR A 120 6.03 -6.15 3.35
N PHE A 121 6.53 -5.40 4.32
CA PHE A 121 5.70 -4.66 5.27
C PHE A 121 6.02 -3.17 5.21
N PHE A 122 4.99 -2.36 5.06
CA PHE A 122 5.07 -0.91 4.97
C PHE A 122 4.21 -0.30 6.05
N ARG A 123 4.84 0.48 6.95
CA ARG A 123 4.15 1.20 8.01
C ARG A 123 3.98 2.65 7.62
N ALA A 124 2.73 3.10 7.52
CA ALA A 124 2.38 4.51 7.64
C ALA A 124 2.24 4.91 9.11
N HIS A 125 2.73 6.10 9.46
CA HIS A 125 2.46 6.73 10.74
C HIS A 125 2.58 8.26 10.63
N SER A 126 1.79 9.00 11.39
CA SER A 126 1.91 10.45 11.46
C SER A 126 3.00 10.85 12.45
N GLU A 127 3.96 11.65 11.98
CA GLU A 127 4.96 12.33 12.81
C GLU A 127 4.98 13.82 12.43
N ASN A 128 4.89 14.72 13.42
CA ASN A 128 4.94 16.18 13.21
C ASN A 128 4.00 16.69 12.08
N PHE A 129 2.76 16.20 12.03
CA PHE A 129 1.76 16.53 10.99
C PHE A 129 2.16 16.13 9.56
N THR A 130 3.04 15.14 9.42
CA THR A 130 3.39 14.52 8.15
C THR A 130 3.24 13.02 8.28
N ASP A 131 2.60 12.39 7.31
CA ASP A 131 2.57 10.93 7.23
C ASP A 131 3.92 10.44 6.69
N ILE A 132 4.59 9.62 7.49
CA ILE A 132 5.86 8.95 7.16
C ILE A 132 5.54 7.51 6.81
N ILE A 133 6.20 7.01 5.76
CA ILE A 133 6.21 5.59 5.43
C ILE A 133 7.62 5.06 5.50
N ALA A 134 7.75 3.90 6.14
CA ALA A 134 8.96 3.11 6.09
C ALA A 134 8.61 1.65 5.82
N GLN A 135 9.47 1.00 5.02
CA GLN A 135 9.52 -0.45 5.05
C GLN A 135 9.96 -0.89 6.45
N VAL A 136 9.25 -1.87 7.00
CA VAL A 136 9.56 -2.44 8.31
C VAL A 136 10.01 -3.88 8.11
N THR A 137 11.22 -4.18 8.58
CA THR A 137 11.81 -5.53 8.55
C THR A 137 11.99 -6.10 9.95
N ASP A 138 11.60 -5.35 10.98
CA ASP A 138 11.70 -5.74 12.39
C ASP A 138 10.39 -6.42 12.83
N ASP A 139 10.47 -7.73 13.04
CA ASP A 139 9.34 -8.57 13.45
C ASP A 139 8.64 -8.05 14.70
N ASN A 140 9.37 -7.50 15.67
CA ASN A 140 8.76 -6.98 16.90
C ASN A 140 7.89 -5.76 16.62
N LYS A 141 8.30 -4.89 15.69
CA LYS A 141 7.51 -3.72 15.28
C LYS A 141 6.26 -4.14 14.50
N ILE A 142 6.38 -5.17 13.68
CA ILE A 142 5.27 -5.75 12.92
C ILE A 142 4.24 -6.37 13.89
N LEU A 143 4.69 -7.23 14.82
CA LEU A 143 3.84 -7.88 15.83
C LEU A 143 3.16 -6.86 16.77
N LYS A 144 3.87 -5.80 17.16
CA LYS A 144 3.29 -4.73 17.98
C LYS A 144 2.14 -4.01 17.27
N ALA A 145 2.34 -3.66 15.99
CA ALA A 145 1.30 -3.03 15.19
C ALA A 145 0.10 -3.97 15.00
N GLN A 146 0.36 -5.24 14.70
CA GLN A 146 -0.66 -6.28 14.57
C GLN A 146 -1.52 -6.40 15.84
N SER A 147 -0.91 -6.43 17.03
CA SER A 147 -1.61 -6.47 18.32
C SER A 147 -2.50 -5.24 18.56
N ALA A 148 -1.99 -4.05 18.22
CA ALA A 148 -2.75 -2.81 18.35
C ALA A 148 -3.98 -2.75 17.42
N ILE A 149 -3.83 -3.23 16.18
CA ILE A 149 -4.92 -3.35 15.20
C ILE A 149 -5.98 -4.33 15.71
N LYS A 150 -5.57 -5.51 16.19
CA LYS A 150 -6.47 -6.53 16.77
C LYS A 150 -7.32 -5.98 17.92
N THR A 151 -6.68 -5.21 18.78
CA THR A 151 -7.34 -4.59 19.96
C THR A 151 -8.46 -3.65 19.52
N LYS A 152 -8.22 -2.78 18.53
CA LYS A 152 -9.23 -1.87 17.99
C LYS A 152 -10.41 -2.64 17.38
N LEU A 153 -10.14 -3.65 16.56
CA LEU A 153 -11.18 -4.48 15.94
C LEU A 153 -12.07 -5.16 17.00
N THR A 154 -11.48 -5.63 18.10
CA THR A 154 -12.23 -6.29 19.18
C THR A 154 -13.12 -5.30 19.96
N GLN A 155 -12.71 -4.03 20.07
CA GLN A 155 -13.49 -2.99 20.74
C GLN A 155 -14.67 -2.47 19.91
N ILE A 156 -14.58 -2.53 18.58
CA ILE A 156 -15.67 -2.11 17.68
C ILE A 156 -16.85 -3.11 17.70
N HIS A 157 -16.59 -4.37 18.05
CA HIS A 157 -17.59 -5.45 18.02
C HIS A 157 -18.14 -5.85 19.41
N LYS A 158 -17.98 -5.00 20.43
CA LYS A 158 -18.61 -5.12 21.76
C LYS A 158 -19.64 -4.03 21.96
#